data_AF-A0A5Y2LXK2-F1
#
_entry.id   AF-A0A5Y2LXK2-F1
#
_cell.length_a   1.000
_cell.length_b   1.000
_cell.length_c   1.000
_cell.angle_alpha   90.00
_cell.angle_beta   90.00
_cell.angle_gamma   90.00
#
_symmetry.space_group_name_H-M   'P 1'
#
loop_
_entity.id
_entity.type
_entity.pdbx_description
1 polymer ?
#
loop_
_entity_poly.entity_id
_entity_poly.type
_entity_poly.pdbx_seq_one_letter_code
_entity_poly.pdbx_strand_id
1 'polypeptide(L)'
;MNKLARLLLTASSIAPVCITLIFIGWVTDSTWLVKYSLITALVSWLLCIGLVKFAESKLETLHKNIDSLSPANKEVTNYFLSYLFPLLGTDSIAEKKEYAIFFYVSLLFYICFSENYNFNPVLSLHGYKFYEAEDDTGVGFVLISKEVITDIKGKQFPVVKLTDYTFLHVTR
;
A
#
# COMPACT_ATOMS: atom_id res chain seq x y z
N MET A 1 -14.06 11.92 -0.56
CA MET A 1 -13.81 10.65 -1.28
C MET A 1 -12.73 10.80 -2.34
N ASN A 2 -11.46 10.58 -2.00
CA ASN A 2 -10.42 10.31 -3.00
C ASN A 2 -10.35 8.79 -3.26
N LYS A 3 -11.35 8.26 -3.97
CA LYS A 3 -11.40 6.85 -4.42
C LYS A 3 -10.13 6.45 -5.19
N LEU A 4 -9.51 7.39 -5.90
CA LEU A 4 -8.27 7.19 -6.64
C LEU A 4 -7.06 7.00 -5.72
N ALA A 5 -6.86 7.90 -4.75
CA ALA A 5 -5.76 7.76 -3.78
C ALA A 5 -5.83 6.42 -3.04
N ARG A 6 -7.06 6.06 -2.68
CA ARG A 6 -7.39 4.76 -2.08
C ARG A 6 -6.95 3.59 -2.96
N LEU A 7 -7.43 3.53 -4.21
CA LEU A 7 -7.09 2.46 -5.15
C LEU A 7 -5.58 2.36 -5.40
N LEU A 8 -4.89 3.50 -5.55
CA LEU A 8 -3.44 3.55 -5.81
C LEU A 8 -2.62 3.05 -4.62
N LEU A 9 -3.05 3.36 -3.39
CA LEU A 9 -2.41 2.86 -2.18
C LEU A 9 -2.62 1.35 -2.02
N THR A 10 -3.81 0.81 -2.29
CA THR A 10 -4.05 -0.64 -2.23
C THR A 10 -3.29 -1.38 -3.33
N ALA A 11 -3.29 -0.86 -4.56
CA ALA A 11 -2.61 -1.48 -5.69
C ALA A 11 -1.09 -1.60 -5.44
N SER A 12 -0.50 -0.62 -4.78
CA SER A 12 0.93 -0.64 -4.44
C SER A 12 1.26 -1.52 -3.25
N SER A 13 0.33 -1.71 -2.31
CA SER A 13 0.49 -2.72 -1.26
C SER A 13 0.55 -4.16 -1.79
N ILE A 14 0.07 -4.40 -3.01
CA ILE A 14 0.06 -5.73 -3.67
C ILE A 14 1.26 -5.90 -4.62
N ALA A 15 2.09 -4.86 -4.82
CA ALA A 15 3.28 -4.93 -5.67
C ALA A 15 4.21 -6.13 -5.36
N PRO A 16 4.40 -6.59 -4.09
CA PRO A 16 5.20 -7.78 -3.83
C PRO A 16 4.64 -9.08 -4.43
N VAL A 17 3.32 -9.20 -4.64
CA VAL A 17 2.74 -10.35 -5.35
C VAL A 17 3.30 -10.46 -6.77
N CYS A 18 3.53 -9.31 -7.42
CA CYS A 18 4.11 -9.29 -8.76
C CYS A 18 5.56 -9.79 -8.75
N ILE A 19 6.32 -9.61 -7.66
CA ILE A 19 7.67 -10.18 -7.51
C ILE A 19 7.61 -11.70 -7.54
N THR A 20 6.65 -12.30 -6.83
CA THR A 20 6.42 -13.75 -6.85
C THR A 20 6.06 -14.24 -8.26
N LEU A 21 5.21 -13.52 -8.98
CA LEU A 21 4.86 -13.87 -10.37
C LEU A 21 6.03 -13.73 -11.34
N ILE A 22 6.91 -12.74 -11.13
CA ILE A 22 8.17 -12.62 -11.88
C ILE A 22 9.06 -13.83 -11.63
N PHE A 23 9.19 -14.26 -10.37
CA PHE A 23 9.98 -15.44 -10.01
C PHE A 23 9.41 -16.71 -10.66
N ILE A 24 8.10 -16.92 -10.59
CA ILE A 24 7.42 -18.04 -11.26
C ILE A 24 7.71 -18.00 -12.76
N GLY A 25 7.50 -16.86 -13.41
CA GLY A 25 7.73 -16.74 -14.84
C GLY A 25 9.19 -16.95 -15.25
N TRP A 26 10.14 -16.63 -14.38
CA TRP A 26 11.55 -16.91 -14.62
C TRP A 26 11.89 -18.40 -14.49
N VAL A 27 11.35 -19.09 -13.49
CA VAL A 27 11.58 -20.53 -13.28
C VAL A 27 10.91 -21.39 -14.36
N THR A 28 9.77 -20.95 -14.89
CA THR A 28 9.00 -21.67 -15.91
C THR A 28 9.27 -21.18 -17.35
N ASP A 29 10.31 -20.37 -17.57
CA ASP A 29 10.65 -19.75 -18.87
C ASP A 29 9.48 -18.97 -19.55
N SER A 30 8.54 -18.48 -18.74
CA SER A 30 7.35 -17.76 -19.19
C SER A 30 7.61 -16.26 -19.31
N THR A 31 8.21 -15.86 -20.44
CA THR A 31 8.60 -14.47 -20.71
C THR A 31 7.44 -13.47 -20.66
N TRP A 32 6.22 -13.90 -21.02
CA TRP A 32 5.04 -13.05 -20.95
C TRP A 32 4.66 -12.73 -19.50
N LEU A 33 4.65 -13.74 -18.63
CA LEU A 33 4.31 -13.58 -17.22
C LEU A 33 5.29 -12.64 -16.52
N VAL A 34 6.59 -12.79 -16.80
CA VAL A 34 7.65 -11.88 -16.33
C VAL A 34 7.38 -10.45 -16.79
N LYS A 35 7.15 -10.24 -18.10
CA LYS A 35 6.95 -8.91 -18.68
C LYS A 35 5.73 -8.19 -18.09
N TYR A 36 4.58 -8.86 -18.02
CA TYR A 36 3.36 -8.25 -17.48
C TYR A 36 3.44 -7.98 -15.98
N SER A 37 4.04 -8.90 -15.22
CA SER A 37 4.24 -8.72 -13.78
C SER A 37 5.20 -7.55 -13.50
N LEU A 38 6.28 -7.44 -14.27
CA LEU A 38 7.25 -6.34 -14.13
C LEU A 38 6.62 -4.99 -14.46
N ILE A 39 5.89 -4.89 -15.56
CA ILE A 39 5.18 -3.66 -15.94
C ILE A 39 4.18 -3.28 -14.85
N THR A 40 3.37 -4.23 -14.37
CA THR A 40 2.39 -3.98 -13.31
C THR A 40 3.05 -3.52 -12.02
N ALA A 41 4.15 -4.14 -11.60
CA ALA A 41 4.91 -3.75 -10.42
C ALA A 41 5.47 -2.32 -10.54
N LEU A 42 6.12 -2.00 -11.66
CA LEU A 42 6.71 -0.68 -11.91
C LEU A 42 5.65 0.42 -11.99
N VAL A 43 4.55 0.19 -12.71
CA VAL A 43 3.45 1.15 -12.80
C VAL A 43 2.84 1.40 -11.43
N SER A 44 2.56 0.34 -10.67
CA SER A 44 2.01 0.46 -9.31
C SER A 44 2.93 1.24 -8.36
N TRP A 45 4.24 0.95 -8.43
CA TRP A 45 5.27 1.65 -7.66
C TRP A 45 5.34 3.15 -7.99
N LEU A 46 5.42 3.49 -9.28
CA LEU A 46 5.50 4.88 -9.75
C LEU A 46 4.25 5.68 -9.38
N LEU A 47 3.07 5.08 -9.54
CA LEU A 47 1.80 5.72 -9.18
C LEU A 47 1.69 5.98 -7.68
N CYS A 48 2.15 5.05 -6.84
CA CYS A 48 2.16 5.21 -5.39
C CYS A 48 3.01 6.40 -4.94
N ILE A 49 4.26 6.46 -5.40
CA ILE A 49 5.18 7.54 -5.04
C ILE A 49 4.72 8.85 -5.64
N GLY A 50 4.23 8.83 -6.88
CA GLY A 50 3.66 9.99 -7.55
C GLY A 50 2.49 10.58 -6.75
N LEU A 51 1.57 9.74 -6.27
CA LEU A 51 0.47 10.15 -5.40
C LEU A 51 0.97 10.81 -4.11
N VAL A 52 1.89 10.16 -3.40
CA VAL A 52 2.38 10.67 -2.11
C VAL A 52 3.11 12.00 -2.28
N LYS A 53 3.98 12.12 -3.29
CA LYS A 53 4.67 13.39 -3.60
C LYS A 53 3.72 14.48 -4.06
N PHE A 54 2.70 14.12 -4.85
CA PHE A 54 1.65 15.05 -5.25
C PHE A 54 0.86 15.54 -4.03
N ALA A 55 0.48 14.62 -3.14
CA ALA A 55 -0.23 14.96 -1.91
C ALA A 55 0.59 15.91 -1.02
N GLU A 56 1.86 15.58 -0.78
CA GLU A 56 2.79 16.39 0.03
C GLU A 56 2.96 17.83 -0.51
N SER A 57 2.91 18.02 -1.83
CA SER A 57 3.18 19.30 -2.49
C SER A 57 1.95 20.14 -2.85
N LYS A 58 0.82 19.50 -3.18
CA LYS A 58 -0.35 20.18 -3.79
C LYS A 58 -1.61 20.16 -2.94
N LEU A 59 -1.73 19.26 -1.97
CA LEU A 59 -2.91 19.22 -1.11
C LEU A 59 -2.78 20.18 0.08
N GLU A 60 -3.93 20.62 0.57
CA GLU A 60 -4.03 21.51 1.71
C GLU A 60 -3.54 20.82 2.98
N THR A 61 -2.72 21.53 3.76
CA THR A 61 -2.24 21.07 5.05
C THR A 61 -3.28 21.36 6.12
N LEU A 62 -3.78 20.30 6.74
CA LEU A 62 -4.69 20.33 7.88
C LEU A 62 -3.89 20.13 9.17
N HIS A 63 -4.47 20.50 10.30
CA HIS A 63 -3.89 20.23 11.62
C HIS A 63 -4.79 19.24 12.35
N LYS A 64 -4.19 18.15 12.84
CA LYS A 64 -4.87 17.14 13.65
C LYS A 64 -4.26 17.10 15.05
N ASN A 65 -5.15 17.12 16.05
CA ASN A 65 -4.81 16.75 17.41
C ASN A 65 -4.85 15.23 17.51
N ILE A 66 -3.79 14.64 18.07
CA ILE A 66 -3.64 13.18 18.20
C ILE A 66 -3.62 12.85 19.68
N ASP A 67 -4.62 12.10 20.13
CA ASP A 67 -4.78 11.70 21.54
C ASP A 67 -4.11 10.35 21.82
N SER A 68 -4.15 9.43 20.86
CA SER A 68 -3.47 8.15 20.93
C SER A 68 -2.70 7.87 19.64
N LEU A 69 -1.52 7.25 19.78
CA LEU A 69 -0.69 6.85 18.65
C LEU A 69 0.00 5.53 18.98
N SER A 70 -0.22 4.52 18.15
CA SER A 70 0.47 3.24 18.22
C SER A 70 1.10 2.91 16.87
N PRO A 71 2.28 2.27 16.82
CA PRO A 71 2.79 1.72 15.58
C PRO A 71 1.76 0.76 14.98
N ALA A 72 1.46 0.89 13.69
CA ALA A 72 0.61 -0.04 12.97
C ALA A 72 1.40 -1.34 12.69
N ASN A 73 1.79 -2.03 13.75
CA ASN A 73 2.43 -3.33 13.71
C ASN A 73 1.37 -4.39 13.39
N LYS A 74 0.85 -4.36 12.17
CA LYS A 74 0.04 -5.46 11.67
C LYS A 74 0.87 -6.72 11.56
N GLU A 75 0.22 -7.87 11.59
CA GLU A 75 0.83 -9.17 11.29
C GLU A 75 1.40 -9.15 9.87
N VAL A 76 2.65 -8.69 9.74
CA VAL A 76 3.46 -8.72 8.52
C VAL A 76 3.42 -10.13 7.93
N THR A 77 3.30 -11.15 8.77
CA THR A 77 3.07 -12.55 8.44
C THR A 77 1.91 -12.77 7.46
N ASN A 78 0.75 -12.14 7.66
CA ASN A 78 -0.42 -12.32 6.79
C ASN A 78 -0.20 -11.70 5.41
N TYR A 79 0.42 -10.51 5.37
CA TYR A 79 0.81 -9.88 4.12
C TYR A 79 1.85 -10.73 3.38
N PHE A 80 2.87 -11.19 4.09
CA PHE A 80 3.91 -12.05 3.55
C PHE A 80 3.36 -13.34 2.96
N LEU A 81 2.50 -14.05 3.69
CA LEU A 81 1.86 -15.29 3.20
C LEU A 81 1.01 -15.02 1.96
N SER A 82 0.27 -13.91 1.94
CA SER A 82 -0.53 -13.51 0.79
C SER A 82 0.33 -13.24 -0.45
N TYR A 83 1.54 -12.71 -0.25
CA TYR A 83 2.49 -12.48 -1.34
C TYR A 83 3.08 -13.77 -1.92
N LEU A 84 3.17 -14.83 -1.13
CA LEU A 84 3.65 -16.13 -1.55
C LEU A 84 2.57 -17.02 -2.17
N PHE A 85 1.29 -16.67 -2.02
CA PHE A 85 0.17 -17.46 -2.50
C PHE A 85 0.26 -17.91 -3.97
N PRO A 86 0.76 -17.09 -4.93
CA PRO A 86 0.94 -17.54 -6.31
C PRO A 86 1.82 -18.78 -6.47
N LEU A 87 2.76 -19.04 -5.55
CA LEU A 87 3.66 -20.19 -5.62
C LEU A 87 2.91 -21.53 -5.53
N LEU A 88 1.75 -21.55 -4.89
CA LEU A 88 0.93 -22.76 -4.77
C LEU A 88 0.30 -23.18 -6.11
N GLY A 89 0.19 -22.26 -7.06
CA GLY A 89 -0.40 -22.47 -8.38
C GLY A 89 0.59 -22.32 -9.53
N THR A 90 1.90 -22.42 -9.27
CA THR A 90 3.00 -22.11 -10.20
C THR A 90 2.77 -22.70 -11.60
N ASP A 91 2.59 -24.02 -11.71
CA ASP A 91 2.45 -24.71 -12.99
C ASP A 91 1.19 -24.25 -13.75
N SER A 92 0.06 -24.11 -13.04
CA SER A 92 -1.21 -23.68 -13.64
C SER A 92 -1.15 -22.23 -14.14
N ILE A 93 -0.61 -21.32 -13.34
CA ILE A 93 -0.53 -19.88 -13.66
C ILE A 93 0.45 -19.64 -14.81
N ALA A 94 1.56 -20.39 -14.85
CA ALA A 94 2.58 -20.26 -15.88
C ALA A 94 2.15 -20.84 -17.23
N GLU A 95 1.48 -21.98 -17.25
CA GLU A 95 1.09 -22.69 -18.48
C GLU A 95 -0.14 -22.08 -19.16
N LYS A 96 -1.17 -21.71 -18.38
CA LYS A 96 -2.44 -21.22 -18.93
C LYS A 96 -2.67 -19.76 -18.60
N LYS A 97 -2.74 -18.94 -19.65
CA LYS A 97 -2.98 -17.49 -19.55
C LYS A 97 -4.30 -17.17 -18.87
N GLU A 98 -5.30 -18.02 -19.02
CA GLU A 98 -6.63 -17.87 -18.41
C GLU A 98 -6.57 -17.83 -16.88
N TYR A 99 -5.73 -18.68 -16.27
CA TYR A 99 -5.56 -18.69 -14.82
C TYR A 99 -4.83 -17.44 -14.33
N ALA A 100 -3.81 -16.98 -15.06
CA ALA A 100 -3.13 -15.73 -14.73
C ALA A 100 -4.06 -14.51 -14.87
N ILE A 101 -4.86 -14.45 -15.95
CA ILE A 101 -5.85 -13.38 -16.14
C ILE A 101 -6.87 -13.40 -15.00
N PHE A 102 -7.41 -14.57 -14.67
CA PHE A 102 -8.35 -14.71 -13.56
C PHE A 102 -7.73 -14.28 -12.22
N PHE A 103 -6.46 -14.61 -11.99
CA PHE A 103 -5.72 -14.18 -10.81
C PHE A 103 -5.57 -12.66 -10.73
N TYR A 104 -5.14 -12.00 -11.81
CA TYR A 104 -5.04 -10.53 -11.84
C TYR A 104 -6.40 -9.84 -11.71
N VAL A 105 -7.45 -10.36 -12.33
CA VAL A 105 -8.81 -9.81 -12.20
C VAL A 105 -9.30 -9.95 -10.76
N SER A 106 -9.04 -11.09 -10.12
CA SER A 106 -9.37 -11.31 -8.70
C SER A 106 -8.62 -10.35 -7.77
N LEU A 107 -7.33 -10.09 -8.05
CA LEU A 107 -6.55 -9.07 -7.35
C LEU A 107 -7.14 -7.68 -7.54
N LEU A 108 -7.47 -7.28 -8.77
CA LEU A 108 -8.10 -5.99 -9.04
C LEU A 108 -9.46 -5.84 -8.35
N PHE A 109 -10.26 -6.89 -8.35
CA PHE A 109 -11.53 -6.92 -7.63
C PHE A 109 -11.29 -6.73 -6.12
N TYR A 110 -10.38 -7.50 -5.52
CA TYR A 110 -10.01 -7.33 -4.12
C TYR A 110 -9.54 -5.90 -3.80
N ILE A 111 -8.68 -5.31 -4.64
CA ILE A 111 -8.20 -3.92 -4.49
C ILE A 111 -9.36 -2.93 -4.45
N CYS A 112 -10.35 -3.09 -5.34
CA CYS A 112 -11.49 -2.19 -5.44
C CYS A 112 -12.41 -2.22 -4.20
N PHE A 113 -12.53 -3.38 -3.55
CA PHE A 113 -13.41 -3.60 -2.41
C PHE A 113 -12.70 -3.58 -1.05
N SER A 114 -11.38 -3.66 -1.00
CA SER A 114 -10.63 -3.64 0.26
C SER A 114 -10.63 -2.24 0.89
N GLU A 115 -11.04 -2.17 2.16
CA GLU A 115 -11.05 -0.94 2.97
C GLU A 115 -9.88 -0.84 3.95
N ASN A 116 -9.01 -1.86 4.01
CA ASN A 116 -7.95 -1.96 5.00
C ASN A 116 -6.62 -1.38 4.48
N TYR A 117 -6.19 -0.24 5.06
CA TYR A 117 -5.00 0.52 4.67
C TYR A 117 -4.00 0.64 5.82
N ASN A 118 -3.35 -0.45 6.22
CA ASN A 118 -2.47 -0.36 7.40
C ASN A 118 -1.02 -0.71 7.08
N PHE A 119 -0.73 -1.25 5.89
CA PHE A 119 0.64 -1.51 5.47
C PHE A 119 0.82 -1.40 3.95
N ASN A 120 1.88 -0.70 3.54
CA ASN A 120 2.31 -0.63 2.15
C ASN A 120 3.85 -0.84 2.08
N PRO A 121 4.30 -1.99 1.56
CA PRO A 121 5.73 -2.30 1.43
C PRO A 121 6.49 -1.29 0.58
N VAL A 122 5.88 -0.75 -0.48
CA VAL A 122 6.51 0.26 -1.33
C VAL A 122 6.82 1.51 -0.52
N LEU A 123 5.84 2.02 0.24
CA LEU A 123 6.07 3.19 1.10
C LEU A 123 7.05 2.89 2.22
N SER A 124 7.00 1.68 2.79
CA SER A 124 7.94 1.24 3.83
C SER A 124 9.39 1.24 3.33
N LEU A 125 9.61 0.81 2.08
CA LEU A 125 10.93 0.87 1.42
C LEU A 125 11.42 2.30 1.19
N HIS A 126 10.50 3.27 1.07
CA HIS A 126 10.81 4.70 1.00
C HIS A 126 10.92 5.37 2.38
N GLY A 127 10.96 4.58 3.46
CA GLY A 127 11.16 5.07 4.83
C GLY A 127 9.90 5.59 5.51
N TYR A 128 8.72 5.44 4.91
CA TYR A 128 7.46 5.78 5.55
C TYR A 128 7.09 4.72 6.59
N LYS A 129 6.61 5.19 7.74
CA LYS A 129 6.13 4.41 8.87
C LYS A 129 4.63 4.61 9.00
N PHE A 130 3.94 3.57 9.46
CA PHE A 130 2.50 3.53 9.61
C PHE A 130 2.16 3.52 11.10
N TYR A 131 1.22 4.37 11.49
CA TYR A 131 0.71 4.45 12.86
C TYR A 131 -0.81 4.39 12.83
N GLU A 132 -1.38 3.72 13.82
CA GLU A 132 -2.81 3.82 14.14
C GLU A 132 -2.94 4.94 15.17
N ALA A 133 -3.71 5.96 14.81
CA ALA A 133 -3.88 7.18 15.57
C ALA A 133 -5.36 7.43 15.86
N GLU A 134 -5.65 8.10 16.95
CA GLU A 134 -7.01 8.53 17.31
C GLU A 134 -6.99 10.03 17.57
N ASP A 135 -8.00 10.74 17.08
CA ASP A 135 -8.17 12.17 17.34
C ASP A 135 -9.05 12.45 18.56
N ASP A 136 -9.16 13.74 18.91
CA ASP A 136 -9.98 14.26 20.01
C ASP A 136 -11.49 14.02 19.85
N THR A 137 -11.92 13.51 18.69
CA THR A 137 -13.31 13.10 18.44
C THR A 137 -13.55 11.61 18.69
N GLY A 138 -12.49 10.85 19.04
CA GLY A 138 -12.53 9.40 19.20
C GLY A 138 -12.55 8.64 17.87
N VAL A 139 -12.20 9.30 16.76
CA VAL A 139 -12.18 8.67 15.43
C VAL A 139 -10.78 8.15 15.14
N GLY A 140 -10.66 6.83 14.98
CA GLY A 140 -9.42 6.17 14.58
C GLY A 140 -9.08 6.41 13.10
N PHE A 141 -7.81 6.67 12.80
CA PHE A 141 -7.28 6.85 11.46
C PHE A 141 -5.84 6.32 11.35
N VAL A 142 -5.38 6.13 10.11
CA VAL A 142 -4.01 5.73 9.83
C VAL A 142 -3.17 6.96 9.50
N LEU A 143 -2.09 7.15 10.26
CA LEU A 143 -1.11 8.19 10.04
C LEU A 143 0.14 7.60 9.37
N ILE A 144 0.54 8.16 8.24
CA ILE A 144 1.75 7.81 7.52
C ILE A 144 2.78 8.90 7.76
N SER A 145 3.99 8.57 8.24
CA SER A 145 5.05 9.56 8.46
C SER A 145 6.43 9.03 8.09
N LYS A 146 7.31 9.88 7.54
CA LYS A 146 8.75 9.54 7.39
C LYS A 146 9.47 9.49 8.74
N GLU A 147 9.04 10.30 9.69
CA GLU A 147 9.71 10.46 10.97
C GLU A 147 9.26 9.41 11.99
N VAL A 148 10.11 9.16 12.99
CA VAL A 148 9.71 8.38 14.16
C VAL A 148 9.01 9.33 15.11
N ILE A 149 7.71 9.12 15.34
CA ILE A 149 6.95 9.94 16.29
C ILE A 149 7.07 9.28 17.65
N THR A 150 7.77 9.94 18.58
CA THR A 150 7.99 9.45 19.95
C THR A 150 7.13 10.15 20.98
N ASP A 151 6.61 11.34 20.67
CA ASP A 151 5.83 12.16 21.59
C ASP A 151 4.78 13.00 20.85
N ILE A 152 3.54 12.83 21.29
CA ILE A 152 2.32 13.45 20.75
C ILE A 152 1.78 14.58 21.64
N LYS A 153 2.26 14.72 22.88
CA LYS A 153 1.64 15.61 23.87
C LYS A 153 1.79 17.09 23.48
N GLY A 154 0.66 17.78 23.36
CA GLY A 154 0.61 19.23 23.13
C GLY A 154 1.10 19.67 21.74
N LYS A 155 1.22 18.74 20.78
CA LYS A 155 1.65 19.04 19.41
C LYS A 155 0.47 18.94 18.46
N GLN A 156 0.34 19.94 17.59
CA GLN A 156 -0.51 19.82 16.41
C GLN A 156 0.31 19.18 15.29
N PHE A 157 -0.24 18.14 14.68
CA PHE A 157 0.42 17.45 13.58
C PHE A 157 -0.06 18.04 12.25
N PRO A 158 0.84 18.67 11.46
CA PRO A 158 0.52 19.09 10.11
C PRO A 158 0.36 17.87 9.21
N VAL A 159 -0.86 17.64 8.73
CA VAL A 159 -1.21 16.46 7.97
C VAL A 159 -1.89 16.81 6.65
N VAL A 160 -1.71 15.96 5.65
CA VAL A 160 -2.43 16.01 4.39
C VAL A 160 -3.37 14.81 4.32
N LYS A 161 -4.64 15.05 3.99
CA LYS A 161 -5.64 14.00 3.84
C LYS A 161 -5.44 13.23 2.54
N LEU A 162 -5.06 11.95 2.61
CA LEU A 162 -4.93 11.07 1.44
C LEU A 162 -6.27 10.40 1.10
N THR A 163 -6.91 9.82 2.10
CA THR A 163 -8.22 9.16 2.02
C THR A 163 -9.09 9.63 3.19
N ASP A 164 -10.27 9.05 3.39
CA ASP A 164 -11.17 9.48 4.47
C ASP A 164 -10.62 9.16 5.88
N TYR A 165 -9.83 8.09 6.02
CA TYR A 165 -9.20 7.66 7.28
C TYR A 165 -7.68 7.49 7.17
N THR A 166 -7.05 8.11 6.17
CA THR A 166 -5.59 8.03 6.00
C THR A 166 -5.01 9.43 5.79
N PHE A 167 -4.05 9.77 6.63
CA PHE A 167 -3.40 11.06 6.66
C PHE A 167 -1.88 10.89 6.51
N LEU A 168 -1.26 11.81 5.78
CA LEU A 168 0.18 11.89 5.60
C LEU A 168 0.72 13.01 6.49
N HIS A 169 1.60 12.70 7.42
CA HIS A 169 2.34 13.69 8.21
C HIS A 169 3.35 14.41 7.31
N VAL A 170 3.29 15.74 7.27
CA VAL A 170 4.17 16.58 6.46
C VAL A 170 4.99 17.50 7.36
N THR A 171 6.27 17.20 7.54
CA THR A 171 7.21 18.12 8.17
C THR A 171 7.66 19.15 7.14
N ARG A 172 7.15 20.38 7.23
CA ARG A 172 7.67 21.54 6.49
C ARG A 172 8.60 22.36 7.35
#